data_AF-A0A2M9KCX8-F1
#
_entry.id   AF-A0A2M9KCX8-F1
#
_cell.length_a   1.000
_cell.length_b   1.000
_cell.length_c   1.000
_cell.angle_alpha   90.00
_cell.angle_beta   90.00
_cell.angle_gamma   90.00
#
_symmetry.space_group_name_H-M   'P 1'
#
loop_
_entity.id
_entity.type
_entity.pdbx_description
1 polymer ?
#
loop_
_entity_poly.entity_id
_entity_poly.type
_entity_poly.pdbx_seq_one_letter_code
_entity_poly.pdbx_strand_id
1 'polypeptide(L)' 'MNETPVKQQNTGAYYGQAVASFGIAGAAVAIGIYRLETDGWVRAFLGVGVLYLTTSAFTLAKVIRDRQER' A
#
# COMPACT_ATOMS: atom_id res chain seq x y z
N MET A 1 35.57 -2.08 -3.70
CA MET A 1 34.87 -3.08 -2.87
C MET A 1 33.56 -3.42 -3.57
N ASN A 2 33.39 -4.66 -4.03
CA ASN A 2 32.09 -5.14 -4.48
C ASN A 2 31.27 -5.44 -3.23
N GLU A 3 30.35 -4.56 -2.87
CA GLU A 3 29.31 -4.88 -1.90
C GLU A 3 28.41 -5.91 -2.58
N THR A 4 28.58 -7.18 -2.25
CA THR A 4 27.61 -8.21 -2.62
C THR A 4 26.28 -7.76 -2.02
N PRO A 5 25.23 -7.51 -2.83
CA PRO A 5 23.95 -7.09 -2.29
C PRO A 5 23.46 -8.22 -1.39
N VAL A 6 23.44 -7.97 -0.08
CA VAL A 6 22.83 -8.88 0.88
C VAL A 6 21.37 -8.94 0.48
N LYS A 7 20.99 -10.02 -0.21
CA LYS A 7 19.61 -10.30 -0.58
C LYS A 7 18.85 -10.51 0.72
N GLN A 8 18.30 -9.43 1.28
CA GLN A 8 17.50 -9.44 2.49
C GLN A 8 16.27 -10.32 2.22
N GLN A 9 16.39 -11.61 2.54
CA GLN A 9 15.29 -12.56 2.41
C GLN A 9 14.33 -12.28 3.57
N ASN A 10 13.33 -11.43 3.31
CA ASN A 10 12.22 -11.26 4.23
C ASN A 10 11.60 -12.64 4.49
N THR A 11 11.63 -13.08 5.75
CA THR A 11 11.00 -14.32 6.20
C THR A 11 9.51 -14.26 5.88
N GLY A 12 8.88 -15.40 5.57
CA GLY A 12 7.45 -15.45 5.24
C GLY A 12 6.54 -14.79 6.29
N ALA A 13 6.96 -14.79 7.56
CA ALA A 13 6.29 -14.06 8.65
C ALA A 13 6.26 -12.53 8.44
N TYR A 14 7.35 -11.93 7.99
CA TYR A 14 7.42 -10.48 7.73
C TYR A 14 6.53 -10.07 6.56
N TYR A 15 6.48 -10.90 5.51
CA TYR A 15 5.53 -10.70 4.40
C TYR A 15 4.07 -10.74 4.88
N GLY A 16 3.71 -11.76 5.68
CA GLY A 16 2.38 -11.87 6.26
C GLY A 16 2.02 -10.66 7.14
N GLN A 17 2.94 -10.20 7.97
CA GLN A 17 2.77 -8.99 8.79
C GLN A 17 2.54 -7.75 7.92
N ALA A 18 3.32 -7.56 6.86
CA ALA A 18 3.17 -6.40 5.98
C ALA A 18 1.80 -6.37 5.30
N VAL A 19 1.32 -7.52 4.80
CA VAL A 19 -0.01 -7.65 4.18
C VAL A 19 -1.12 -7.38 5.22
N ALA A 20 -1.00 -7.94 6.42
CA ALA A 20 -1.95 -7.72 7.50
C ALA A 20 -2.01 -6.24 7.92
N SER A 21 -0.86 -5.60 8.13
CA SER A 21 -0.77 -4.18 8.47
C SER A 21 -1.40 -3.29 7.40
N PHE A 22 -1.14 -3.58 6.12
CA PHE A 22 -1.74 -2.86 5.01
C PHE A 22 -3.27 -3.03 4.99
N GLY A 23 -3.77 -4.26 5.20
CA GLY A 23 -5.20 -4.54 5.28
C GLY A 23 -5.89 -3.81 6.44
N ILE A 24 -5.28 -3.79 7.63
CA ILE A 24 -5.80 -3.07 8.81
C ILE A 24 -5.83 -1.56 8.53
N ALA A 25 -4.77 -1.00 7.95
CA ALA A 25 -4.71 0.43 7.60
C ALA A 25 -5.78 0.80 6.58
N GLY A 26 -5.95 0.01 5.52
CA GLY A 26 -6.99 0.21 4.51
C GLY A 26 -8.40 0.13 5.10
N ALA A 27 -8.66 -0.83 5.97
CA ALA A 27 -9.94 -0.96 6.67
C ALA A 27 -10.21 0.23 7.60
N ALA A 28 -9.21 0.70 8.35
CA ALA A 28 -9.34 1.86 9.22
C ALA A 28 -9.70 3.12 8.43
N VAL A 29 -9.08 3.35 7.27
CA VAL A 29 -9.42 4.46 6.37
C VAL A 29 -10.84 4.32 5.84
N ALA A 30 -11.24 3.12 5.38
CA ALA A 30 -12.59 2.88 4.87
C ALA A 30 -13.67 3.14 5.95
N ILE A 31 -13.43 2.69 7.19
CA ILE A 31 -14.31 2.97 8.33
C ILE A 31 -14.36 4.47 8.62
N GLY A 32 -13.22 5.16 8.57
CA GLY A 32 -13.13 6.62 8.74
C GLY A 32 -13.98 7.37 7.71
N ILE A 33 -13.87 7.01 6.42
CA ILE A 33 -14.68 7.60 5.35
C ILE A 33 -16.17 7.31 5.57
N TYR A 34 -16.52 6.09 5.98
CA TYR A 34 -17.91 5.72 6.25
C TYR A 34 -18.52 6.51 7.43
N ARG A 35 -17.73 6.75 8.48
CA ARG A 35 -18.17 7.48 9.68
C ARG A 35 -18.12 9.00 9.55
N LEU A 36 -17.47 9.54 8.52
CA LEU A 36 -17.33 10.97 8.30
C LEU A 36 -18.68 11.61 7.98
N GLU A 37 -19.20 12.53 8.79
CA GLU A 37 -20.40 13.32 8.46
C GLU A 37 -20.13 14.28 7.30
N THR A 38 -20.43 13.82 6.08
CA THR A 38 -20.30 14.61 4.86
C THR A 38 -21.25 14.05 3.79
N ASP A 39 -21.37 14.77 2.68
CA ASP A 39 -22.23 14.37 1.57
C ASP A 39 -21.75 13.05 0.93
N GLY A 40 -22.70 12.25 0.43
CA GLY A 40 -22.42 10.96 -0.20
C GLY A 40 -21.43 11.07 -1.37
N TRP A 41 -21.49 12.17 -2.12
CA TRP A 41 -20.57 12.43 -3.22
C TRP A 41 -19.12 12.62 -2.74
N VAL A 42 -18.92 13.38 -1.67
CA VAL A 42 -17.60 13.61 -1.08
C VAL A 42 -17.00 12.30 -0.57
N ARG A 43 -17.81 11.46 0.09
CA ARG A 43 -17.38 10.12 0.52
C ARG A 43 -16.96 9.25 -0.66
N ALA A 44 -17.73 9.26 -1.75
CA ALA A 44 -17.41 8.50 -2.96
C ALA A 44 -16.10 8.99 -3.60
N PHE A 45 -15.91 10.30 -3.70
CA PHE A 45 -14.65 10.89 -4.20
C PHE A 45 -13.44 10.46 -3.37
N LEU A 46 -13.54 10.52 -2.03
CA LEU A 46 -12.48 10.06 -1.13
C LEU A 46 -12.21 8.56 -1.31
N GLY A 47 -13.25 7.75 -1.46
CA GLY A 47 -13.12 6.31 -1.71
C GLY A 47 -12.34 6.03 -3.01
N VAL A 48 -12.70 6.67 -4.11
CA VAL A 48 -11.99 6.56 -5.39
C VAL A 48 -10.54 7.04 -5.26
N GLY A 49 -10.32 8.16 -4.57
CA GLY A 49 -8.99 8.70 -4.31
C GLY A 49 -8.07 7.71 -3.58
N VAL A 50 -8.57 7.08 -2.50
CA VAL A 50 -7.81 6.07 -1.74
C VAL A 50 -7.50 4.84 -2.59
N LEU A 51 -8.46 4.35 -3.39
CA LEU A 51 -8.27 3.19 -4.27
C LEU A 51 -7.22 3.48 -5.36
N TYR A 52 -7.32 4.63 -6.01
CA TYR A 52 -6.40 5.01 -7.08
C TYR A 52 -4.99 5.29 -6.54
N LEU A 53 -4.88 6.00 -5.41
CA LEU A 53 -3.59 6.26 -4.76
C LEU A 53 -2.89 4.96 -4.36
N THR A 54 -3.63 4.05 -3.74
CA THR A 54 -3.14 2.71 -3.36
C THR A 54 -2.63 1.93 -4.56
N THR A 55 -3.43 1.87 -5.63
CA THR A 55 -3.05 1.16 -6.86
C THR A 55 -1.80 1.77 -7.49
N SER A 56 -1.73 3.10 -7.56
CA SER A 56 -0.58 3.83 -8.10
C SER A 56 0.68 3.63 -7.26
N ALA A 57 0.57 3.58 -5.93
CA ALA A 57 1.69 3.28 -5.04
C ALA A 57 2.26 1.88 -5.29
N PHE A 58 1.40 0.86 -5.46
CA PHE A 58 1.86 -0.48 -5.81
C PHE A 58 2.50 -0.55 -7.20
N THR A 59 1.97 0.18 -8.18
CA THR A 59 2.58 0.29 -9.51
C THR A 59 3.95 0.95 -9.43
N LEU A 60 4.08 2.05 -8.69
CA LEU A 60 5.35 2.73 -8.47
C LEU A 60 6.36 1.81 -7.76
N ALA A 61 5.93 1.07 -6.73
CA ALA A 61 6.78 0.10 -6.04
C ALA A 61 7.30 -0.98 -7.00
N LYS A 62 6.46 -1.49 -7.93
CA LYS A 62 6.89 -2.40 -8.98
C LYS A 62 7.94 -1.75 -9.89
N VAL A 63 7.68 -0.55 -10.40
CA VAL A 63 8.62 0.17 -11.28
C VAL A 63 9.99 0.36 -10.61
N ILE A 64 10.02 0.71 -9.33
CA ILE A 64 11.27 0.86 -8.56
C ILE A 64 11.98 -0.48 -8.42
N ARG A 65 11.25 -1.55 -8.07
CA ARG A 65 11.81 -2.91 -7.94
C ARG A 65 12.38 -3.40 -9.28
N ASP A 66 11.62 -3.26 -10.36
CA ASP A 66 12.04 -3.66 -11.71
C ASP A 66 13.30 -2.91 -12.16
N ARG A 67 13.53 -1.69 -11.66
CA ARG A 67 14.76 -0.91 -11.89
C ARG A 67 15.94 -1.39 -11.05
N GLN A 68 15.71 -1.88 -9.84
CA GLN A 68 16.76 -2.43 -8.97
C GLN A 68 17.22 -3.83 -9.41
N GLU A 69 16.34 -4.59 -10.05
CA GLU A 69 16.64 -5.93 -10.58
C GLU A 69 17.31 -5.89 -11.97
N ARG A 70 17.31 -4.73 -12.66
CA ARG A 70 18.06 -4.48 -13.89
C ARG A 70 19.47 -4.00 -13.59
#